data_AF-A0A0G1LMI1-F1
#
_entry.id   AF-A0A0G1LMI1-F1
#
_cell.length_a   1.000
_cell.length_b   1.000
_cell.length_c   1.000
_cell.angle_alpha   90.00
_cell.angle_beta   90.00
_cell.angle_gamma   90.00
#
_symmetry.space_group_name_H-M   'P 1'
#
loop_
_entity.id
_entity.type
_entity.pdbx_description
1 polymer ?
#
loop_
_entity_poly.entity_id
_entity_poly.type
_entity_poly.pdbx_seq_one_letter_code
_entity_poly.pdbx_strand_id
1 'polypeptide(L)'
;MKKHHLMAANALALTALVVWVTCSIFVTMFPGTAEMVTLAMLHGRNFAGTRMMQVTPGGFGLGGVVLVAYAWFIGYVHSAITEKLQKRR
;
A
#
# COMPACT_ATOMS: atom_id res chain seq x y z
N MET A 1 -10.00 21.15 -16.02
CA MET A 1 -9.02 20.05 -15.85
C MET A 1 -9.68 18.81 -15.24
N LYS A 2 -10.59 18.12 -15.95
CA LYS A 2 -11.44 17.06 -15.35
C LYS A 2 -10.76 15.69 -15.16
N LYS A 3 -9.58 15.45 -15.74
CA LYS A 3 -8.92 14.13 -15.73
C LYS A 3 -7.77 13.99 -14.71
N HIS A 4 -7.37 15.07 -14.03
CA HIS A 4 -6.16 15.07 -13.20
C HIS A 4 -6.30 14.19 -11.93
N HIS A 5 -7.51 14.11 -11.36
CA HIS A 5 -7.77 13.27 -10.19
C HIS A 5 -7.68 11.78 -10.49
N LEU A 6 -8.17 11.37 -11.65
CA LEU A 6 -8.10 9.97 -12.09
C LEU A 6 -6.66 9.56 -12.42
N MET A 7 -5.85 10.48 -12.96
CA MET A 7 -4.43 10.19 -13.21
C MET A 7 -3.67 9.93 -11.90
N ALA A 8 -3.86 10.78 -10.88
CA ALA A 8 -3.22 10.58 -9.58
C ALA A 8 -3.70 9.30 -8.87
N ALA A 9 -5.01 9.03 -8.90
CA ALA A 9 -5.60 7.83 -8.34
C ALA A 9 -5.05 6.55 -9.00
N ASN A 10 -5.02 6.50 -10.33
CA ASN A 10 -4.50 5.37 -11.08
C ASN A 10 -3.00 5.17 -10.87
N ALA A 11 -2.22 6.25 -10.82
CA ALA A 11 -0.79 6.18 -10.54
C ALA A 11 -0.54 5.56 -9.16
N LEU A 12 -1.22 6.05 -8.11
CA LEU A 12 -1.05 5.52 -6.76
C LEU A 12 -1.48 4.06 -6.66
N ALA A 13 -2.59 3.69 -7.31
CA ALA A 13 -3.10 2.32 -7.34
C ALA A 13 -2.11 1.36 -8.02
N LEU A 14 -1.55 1.75 -9.16
CA LEU A 14 -0.54 0.95 -9.87
C LEU A 14 0.75 0.82 -9.05
N THR A 15 1.22 1.90 -8.44
CA THR A 15 2.39 1.85 -7.55
C THR A 15 2.13 0.91 -6.37
N ALA A 16 0.96 1.00 -5.73
CA ALA A 16 0.58 0.13 -4.63
C ALA A 16 0.51 -1.35 -5.06
N LEU A 17 -0.01 -1.64 -6.25
CA LEU A 17 -0.05 -3.00 -6.79
C LEU A 17 1.36 -3.57 -7.00
N VAL A 18 2.25 -2.80 -7.64
CA VAL A 18 3.62 -3.22 -7.88
C VAL A 18 4.34 -3.48 -6.55
N VAL A 19 4.24 -2.54 -5.61
CA VAL A 19 4.83 -2.69 -4.28
C VAL A 19 4.27 -3.92 -3.56
N TRP A 20 2.94 -4.14 -3.59
CA TRP A 20 2.30 -5.30 -2.98
C TRP A 20 2.86 -6.62 -3.51
N VAL A 21 2.95 -6.76 -4.83
CA VAL A 21 3.46 -7.98 -5.49
C VAL A 21 4.93 -8.18 -5.12
N THR A 22 5.76 -7.15 -5.26
CA THR A 22 7.20 -7.24 -4.94
C THR A 22 7.44 -7.56 -3.47
N CYS A 23 6.74 -6.89 -2.55
CA CYS A 23 6.85 -7.17 -1.12
C CYS A 23 6.38 -8.58 -0.78
N SER A 24 5.28 -9.06 -1.39
CA SER A 24 4.78 -10.41 -1.15
C SER A 24 5.78 -11.46 -1.59
N ILE A 25 6.40 -11.30 -2.77
CA ILE A 25 7.47 -12.18 -3.26
C ILE A 25 8.64 -12.17 -2.26
N PHE A 26 9.08 -11.00 -1.82
CA PHE A 26 10.18 -10.88 -0.88
C PHE A 26 9.91 -11.57 0.46
N VAL A 27 8.71 -11.38 1.03
CA VAL A 27 8.30 -12.03 2.28
C VAL A 27 8.24 -13.56 2.10
N THR A 28 7.77 -14.04 0.95
CA THR A 28 7.74 -15.49 0.69
C THR A 28 9.14 -16.11 0.54
N MET A 29 10.09 -15.40 -0.08
CA MET A 29 11.45 -15.91 -0.31
C MET A 29 12.35 -15.74 0.91
N PHE A 30 12.19 -14.66 1.68
CA PHE A 30 13.07 -14.27 2.78
C PHE A 30 12.28 -13.87 4.04
N PRO A 31 11.50 -14.79 4.64
CA PRO A 31 10.60 -14.46 5.75
C PRO A 31 11.34 -13.90 6.97
N GLY A 32 12.53 -14.44 7.30
CA GLY A 32 13.33 -13.95 8.44
C GLY A 32 13.87 -12.53 8.24
N THR A 33 14.28 -12.18 7.02
CA THR A 33 14.71 -10.81 6.70
C THR A 33 13.53 -9.84 6.74
N ALA A 34 12.38 -10.24 6.20
CA ALA A 34 11.17 -9.44 6.27
C ALA A 34 10.74 -9.18 7.73
N GLU A 35 10.88 -10.17 8.61
CA GLU A 35 10.61 -10.03 10.04
C GLU A 35 11.56 -9.04 10.72
N MET A 36 12.86 -9.14 10.47
CA MET A 36 13.84 -8.19 11.01
C MET A 36 13.58 -6.76 10.55
N VAL A 37 13.29 -6.55 9.26
CA VAL A 37 12.95 -5.23 8.71
C VAL A 37 11.67 -4.69 9.35
N THR A 38 10.63 -5.54 9.46
CA THR A 38 9.36 -5.15 10.08
C THR A 38 9.55 -4.77 11.54
N LEU A 39 10.31 -5.55 12.31
CA LEU A 39 10.67 -5.24 13.69
C LEU A 39 11.44 -3.92 13.80
N ALA A 40 12.40 -3.67 12.90
CA ALA A 40 13.13 -2.40 12.88
C ALA A 40 12.21 -1.20 12.61
N MET A 41 11.30 -1.32 11.64
CA MET A 41 10.32 -0.27 11.32
C MET A 41 9.32 -0.03 12.47
N LEU A 42 9.02 -1.06 13.24
CA LEU A 42 8.14 -1.00 14.41
C LEU A 42 8.88 -0.66 15.72
N HIS A 43 10.13 -0.17 15.65
CA HIS A 43 10.95 0.18 16.82
C HIS A 43 11.10 -0.98 17.81
N GLY A 44 11.27 -2.21 17.30
CA GLY A 44 11.43 -3.42 18.10
C GLY A 44 10.15 -3.92 18.76
N ARG A 45 8.99 -3.31 18.51
CA ARG A 45 7.71 -3.82 19.03
C ARG A 45 7.32 -5.08 18.30
N ASN A 46 7.44 -6.21 19.00
CA ASN A 46 6.89 -7.46 18.54
C ASN A 46 5.40 -7.51 18.88
N PHE A 47 4.53 -7.54 17.88
CA PHE A 47 3.11 -7.79 18.10
C PHE A 47 2.93 -9.28 18.41
N ALA A 48 3.08 -9.65 19.68
CA ALA A 48 2.87 -11.02 20.14
C ALA A 48 1.46 -11.48 19.74
N GLY A 49 1.39 -12.50 18.87
CA GLY A 49 0.13 -13.05 18.35
C GLY A 49 -0.07 -12.88 16.84
N THR A 50 0.80 -12.13 16.17
CA THR A 50 0.68 -11.95 14.74
C THR A 50 1.48 -13.00 13.99
N ARG A 51 0.81 -14.08 13.53
CA ARG A 51 1.32 -14.95 12.46
C ARG A 51 1.43 -14.21 11.10
N MET A 52 1.76 -12.92 11.14
CA MET A 52 1.49 -11.91 10.11
C MET A 52 2.32 -12.06 8.83
N MET A 53 3.36 -12.90 8.83
CA MET A 53 4.28 -12.97 7.68
C MET A 53 4.13 -14.23 6.83
N GLN A 54 3.14 -15.09 7.09
CA GLN A 54 2.78 -16.13 6.12
C GLN A 54 1.84 -15.54 5.06
N VAL A 55 2.37 -15.35 3.86
CA VAL A 55 1.58 -15.00 2.68
C VAL A 55 0.72 -16.22 2.29
N THR A 56 -0.57 -16.15 2.57
CA THR A 56 -1.54 -17.14 2.07
C THR A 56 -2.15 -16.65 0.75
N PRO A 57 -2.59 -17.54 -0.16
CA PRO A 57 -3.22 -17.11 -1.41
C PRO A 57 -4.44 -16.19 -1.19
N GLY A 58 -5.25 -16.49 -0.17
CA GLY A 58 -6.40 -15.66 0.21
C GLY A 58 -6.00 -14.30 0.77
N GLY A 59 -4.99 -14.26 1.65
CA GLY A 59 -4.45 -13.00 2.20
C GLY A 59 -3.76 -12.15 1.13
N PHE A 60 -3.04 -12.77 0.20
CA PHE A 60 -2.41 -12.10 -0.93
C PHE A 60 -3.44 -11.41 -1.83
N GLY A 61 -4.48 -12.15 -2.23
CA GLY A 61 -5.53 -11.61 -3.08
C GLY A 61 -6.33 -10.50 -2.40
N LEU A 62 -6.92 -10.80 -1.24
CA LEU A 62 -7.79 -9.85 -0.54
C LEU A 62 -7.00 -8.63 -0.04
N GLY A 63 -5.83 -8.84 0.55
CA GLY A 63 -4.95 -7.76 1.02
C GLY A 63 -4.51 -6.84 -0.13
N GLY A 64 -4.15 -7.42 -1.28
CA GLY A 64 -3.78 -6.67 -2.47
C GLY A 64 -4.93 -5.81 -3.02
N VAL A 65 -6.12 -6.41 -3.17
CA VAL A 65 -7.31 -5.68 -3.66
C VAL A 65 -7.67 -4.53 -2.71
N VAL A 66 -7.71 -4.79 -1.40
CA VAL A 66 -8.02 -3.77 -0.40
C VAL A 66 -6.99 -2.64 -0.43
N LEU A 67 -5.69 -2.95 -0.48
CA LEU A 67 -4.62 -1.96 -0.52
C LEU A 67 -4.69 -1.11 -1.80
N VAL A 68 -4.88 -1.73 -2.96
CA VAL A 68 -4.96 -1.03 -4.25
C VAL A 68 -6.19 -0.13 -4.31
N ALA A 69 -7.36 -0.61 -3.86
CA ALA A 69 -8.58 0.20 -3.81
C ALA A 69 -8.41 1.40 -2.85
N TYR A 70 -7.79 1.17 -1.68
CA TYR A 70 -7.52 2.22 -0.71
C TYR A 70 -6.53 3.26 -1.25
N ALA A 71 -5.45 2.81 -1.90
CA ALA A 71 -4.47 3.68 -2.55
C ALA A 71 -5.11 4.53 -3.65
N TRP A 72 -5.93 3.91 -4.51
CA TRP A 72 -6.68 4.63 -5.53
C TRP A 72 -7.54 5.73 -4.92
N PHE A 73 -8.30 5.40 -3.86
CA PHE A 73 -9.16 6.35 -3.17
C PHE A 73 -8.37 7.52 -2.57
N ILE A 74 -7.25 7.25 -1.89
CA ILE A 74 -6.37 8.30 -1.36
C ILE A 74 -5.87 9.21 -2.49
N GLY A 75 -5.37 8.63 -3.59
CA GLY A 75 -4.86 9.40 -4.71
C GLY A 75 -5.91 10.33 -5.32
N TYR A 76 -7.15 9.83 -5.43
CA TYR A 76 -8.29 10.63 -5.88
C TYR A 76 -8.58 11.80 -4.92
N VAL A 77 -8.73 11.51 -3.62
CA VAL A 77 -9.05 12.51 -2.60
C VAL A 77 -7.96 13.57 -2.50
N HIS A 78 -6.69 13.17 -2.48
CA HIS A 78 -5.56 14.08 -2.40
C HIS A 78 -5.52 15.06 -3.58
N SER A 79 -5.72 14.54 -4.80
CA SER A 79 -5.78 15.36 -6.01
C SER A 79 -6.98 16.32 -6.00
N ALA A 80 -8.14 15.87 -5.51
CA ALA A 80 -9.33 16.71 -5.40
C ALA A 80 -9.15 17.86 -4.39
N ILE A 81 -8.48 17.61 -3.27
CA ILE A 81 -8.20 18.63 -2.25
C ILE A 81 -7.19 19.66 -2.78
N THR A 82 -6.08 19.19 -3.38
CA THR A 82 -5.03 20.08 -3.90
C THR A 82 -5.53 20.99 -5.01
N GLU A 83 -6.36 20.49 -5.94
CA GLU A 83 -6.98 21.35 -6.97
C GLU A 83 -7.88 22.43 -6.35
N LYS A 84 -8.66 22.09 -5.32
CA LYS A 84 -9.51 23.07 -4.61
C LYS A 84 -8.68 24.15 -3.92
N LEU A 85 -7.55 23.78 -3.32
CA LEU A 85 -6.65 24.73 -2.66
C LEU A 85 -5.97 25.65 -3.67
N GLN A 86 -5.54 25.11 -4.81
CA GLN A 86 -4.93 25.90 -5.89
C GLN A 86 -5.89 26.92 -6.51
N LYS A 87 -7.18 26.59 -6.64
CA LYS A 87 -8.20 27.53 -7.15
C LYS A 87 -8.55 28.67 -6.18
N ARG A 88 -8.21 28.54 -4.89
CA ARG A 88 -8.46 29.57 -3.88
C ARG A 88 -7.31 30.56 -3.71
N ARG A 89 -6.19 30.34 -4.41
CA ARG A 89 -4.98 31.15 -4.36
C ARG A 89 -4.84 31.95 -5.65
#